data_AF-A0A379SJ37-F1
#
_entry.id   AF-A0A379SJ37-F1
#
_cell.length_a   1.000
_cell.length_b   1.000
_cell.length_c   1.000
_cell.angle_alpha   90.00
_cell.angle_beta   90.00
_cell.angle_gamma   90.00
#
_symmetry.space_group_name_H-M   'P 1'
#
loop_
_entity.id
_entity.type
_entity.pdbx_description
1 polymer ?
#
loop_
_entity_poly.entity_id
_entity_poly.type
_entity_poly.pdbx_seq_one_letter_code
_entity_poly.pdbx_strand_id
1 'polypeptide(L)'
;MGWDWLKAFPQTLKEQFSAMKITVNWQKAWPAVFIAFLAGLPLLLIAGLIRWRLKWLKAYQQKLAAAVGSLRNDSQLNTPKAILIDLIRALPVCLIILALGLILLTMQLNISDLLWAFSKKLAMFWLVFGLCWKVLEKEGVAIRHFGMPAQLTSHWRRQIVRISLALLPLHFWSVVAELSPLNLMDDVLGQAVIFLNLLVITLLVWPLCRESWRDKESHGIRLVTVTILSIIPVALMVLTATGYFYTTLRLAGALD
;
A
#
# COMPACT_ATOMS: atom_id res chain seq x y z
N MET A 1 -33.22 16.71 -3.16
CA MET A 1 -32.41 15.56 -3.59
C MET A 1 -31.68 14.99 -2.38
N GLY A 2 -32.31 14.13 -1.59
CA GLY A 2 -31.68 13.61 -0.38
C GLY A 2 -32.43 12.40 0.15
N TRP A 3 -31.70 11.35 0.48
CA TRP A 3 -32.15 10.05 1.04
C TRP A 3 -32.63 8.97 0.07
N ASP A 4 -33.05 9.29 -1.15
CA ASP A 4 -33.47 8.26 -2.12
C ASP A 4 -32.32 7.36 -2.55
N TRP A 5 -31.10 7.91 -2.67
CA TRP A 5 -29.89 7.14 -2.94
C TRP A 5 -29.61 6.10 -1.85
N LEU A 6 -29.85 6.43 -0.58
CA LEU A 6 -29.56 5.53 0.56
C LEU A 6 -30.56 4.37 0.63
N LYS A 7 -31.79 4.56 0.13
CA LYS A 7 -32.81 3.52 0.00
C LYS A 7 -32.60 2.64 -1.24
N ALA A 8 -32.11 3.22 -2.33
CA ALA A 8 -31.78 2.49 -3.55
C ALA A 8 -30.49 1.65 -3.42
N PHE A 9 -29.58 2.07 -2.54
CA PHE A 9 -28.29 1.44 -2.26
C PHE A 9 -28.33 -0.10 -2.16
N PRO A 10 -29.10 -0.73 -1.25
CA PRO A 10 -29.09 -2.19 -1.11
C PRO A 10 -29.57 -2.93 -2.38
N GLN A 11 -30.40 -2.28 -3.19
CA GLN A 11 -30.95 -2.88 -4.41
C GLN A 11 -29.95 -2.80 -5.56
N THR A 12 -29.31 -1.65 -5.75
CA THR A 12 -28.22 -1.47 -6.74
C THR A 12 -27.01 -2.35 -6.41
N LEU A 13 -26.70 -2.52 -5.12
CA LEU A 13 -25.67 -3.47 -4.65
C LEU A 13 -25.92 -4.91 -5.13
N LYS A 14 -27.17 -5.38 -5.00
CA LYS A 14 -27.56 -6.74 -5.35
C LYS A 14 -27.53 -6.97 -6.87
N GLU A 15 -27.92 -5.95 -7.63
CA GLU A 15 -27.91 -5.96 -9.09
C GLU A 15 -26.50 -5.99 -9.65
N GLN A 16 -25.58 -5.16 -9.14
CA GLN A 16 -24.18 -5.18 -9.54
C GLN A 16 -23.49 -6.52 -9.26
N PHE A 17 -23.72 -7.09 -8.07
CA PHE A 17 -23.14 -8.40 -7.72
C PHE A 17 -23.64 -9.51 -8.66
N SER A 18 -24.88 -9.42 -9.12
CA SER A 18 -25.49 -10.38 -10.04
C SER A 18 -25.04 -10.17 -11.51
N ALA A 19 -24.70 -8.93 -11.87
CA ALA A 19 -24.23 -8.56 -13.20
C ALA A 19 -22.73 -8.84 -13.42
N MET A 20 -21.95 -9.03 -12.35
CA MET A 20 -20.51 -9.29 -12.38
C MET A 20 -20.20 -10.72 -12.85
N LYS A 21 -20.60 -11.07 -14.08
CA LYS A 21 -20.24 -12.34 -14.73
C LYS A 21 -18.85 -12.22 -15.32
N ILE A 22 -17.87 -12.85 -14.67
CA ILE A 22 -16.50 -12.98 -15.18
C ILE A 22 -16.53 -13.96 -16.35
N THR A 23 -16.54 -13.44 -17.58
CA THR A 23 -16.46 -14.27 -18.79
C THR A 23 -15.01 -14.67 -19.03
N VAL A 24 -14.68 -15.93 -18.76
CA VAL A 24 -13.35 -16.50 -19.04
C VAL A 24 -13.39 -17.22 -20.38
N ASN A 25 -12.65 -16.72 -21.37
CA ASN A 25 -12.51 -17.42 -22.65
C ASN A 25 -11.39 -18.48 -22.56
N TRP A 26 -11.74 -19.67 -22.05
CA TRP A 26 -10.79 -20.74 -21.77
C TRP A 26 -9.97 -21.24 -22.97
N GLN A 27 -10.50 -21.13 -24.19
CA GLN A 27 -9.83 -21.59 -25.41
C GLN A 27 -8.59 -20.77 -25.79
N LYS A 28 -8.56 -19.47 -25.43
CA LYS A 28 -7.41 -18.58 -25.68
C LYS A 28 -6.51 -18.39 -24.46
N ALA A 29 -6.99 -18.77 -23.26
CA ALA A 29 -6.26 -18.57 -22.01
C ALA A 29 -5.06 -19.50 -21.85
N TRP A 30 -5.11 -20.74 -22.33
CA TRP A 30 -4.05 -21.72 -22.09
C TRP A 30 -2.67 -21.34 -22.68
N PRO A 31 -2.56 -20.94 -23.96
CA PRO A 31 -1.28 -20.53 -24.53
C PRO A 31 -0.77 -19.21 -23.93
N ALA A 32 -1.69 -18.28 -23.63
CA ALA A 32 -1.34 -16.98 -23.06
C ALA A 32 -0.80 -17.10 -21.62
N VAL A 33 -1.42 -17.97 -20.80
CA VAL A 33 -0.95 -18.30 -19.45
C VAL A 33 0.44 -18.93 -19.50
N PHE A 34 0.73 -19.78 -20.49
CA PHE A 34 2.06 -20.38 -20.63
C PHE A 34 3.14 -19.32 -20.93
N ILE A 35 2.86 -18.39 -21.84
CA ILE A 35 3.77 -17.27 -22.15
C ILE A 35 3.96 -16.37 -20.92
N ALA A 36 2.90 -16.10 -20.17
CA ALA A 36 2.95 -15.27 -18.97
C ALA A 36 3.68 -15.93 -17.82
N PHE A 37 3.50 -17.25 -17.67
CA PHE A 37 4.27 -18.03 -16.73
C PHE A 37 5.75 -17.99 -17.10
N LEU A 38 6.09 -18.15 -18.37
CA LEU A 38 7.47 -18.04 -18.85
C LEU A 38 8.06 -16.63 -18.63
N ALA A 39 7.27 -15.58 -18.83
CA ALA A 39 7.67 -14.19 -18.56
C ALA A 39 7.77 -13.88 -17.06
N GLY A 40 6.92 -14.49 -16.23
CA GLY A 40 6.91 -14.37 -14.76
C GLY A 40 7.98 -15.22 -14.07
N LEU A 41 8.45 -16.28 -14.73
CA LEU A 41 9.42 -17.22 -14.20
C LEU A 41 10.75 -16.55 -13.80
N PRO A 42 11.36 -15.65 -14.60
CA PRO A 42 12.50 -14.85 -14.15
C PRO A 42 12.26 -14.08 -12.86
N LEU A 43 11.08 -13.44 -12.71
CA LEU A 43 10.74 -12.69 -11.49
C LEU A 43 10.65 -13.63 -10.27
N LEU A 44 10.01 -14.79 -10.44
CA LEU A 44 9.88 -15.80 -9.39
C LEU A 44 11.23 -16.43 -9.02
N LEU A 45 12.11 -16.66 -10.00
CA LEU A 45 13.47 -17.17 -9.77
C LEU A 45 14.30 -16.15 -8.98
N ILE A 46 14.24 -14.87 -9.32
CA ILE A 46 14.92 -13.80 -8.55
C ILE A 46 14.35 -13.75 -7.13
N ALA A 47 13.03 -13.79 -6.96
CA ALA A 47 12.40 -13.81 -5.65
C ALA A 47 12.84 -15.02 -4.81
N GLY A 48 12.92 -16.20 -5.43
CA GLY A 48 13.42 -17.44 -4.82
C GLY A 48 14.90 -17.35 -4.42
N LEU A 49 15.74 -16.81 -5.30
CA LEU A 49 17.17 -16.61 -5.05
C LEU A 49 17.40 -15.67 -3.86
N ILE A 50 16.69 -14.55 -3.82
CA ILE A 50 16.76 -13.62 -2.68
C ILE A 50 16.29 -14.33 -1.40
N ARG A 51 15.17 -15.09 -1.47
CA ARG A 51 14.64 -15.84 -0.33
C ARG A 51 15.65 -16.87 0.20
N TRP A 52 16.37 -17.55 -0.70
CA TRP A 52 17.44 -18.48 -0.34
C TRP A 52 18.63 -17.79 0.33
N ARG A 53 19.02 -16.61 -0.17
CA ARG A 53 20.10 -15.79 0.40
C ARG A 53 19.71 -14.99 1.65
N LEU A 54 18.47 -15.10 2.15
CA LEU A 54 18.01 -14.31 3.32
C LEU A 54 18.86 -14.50 4.58
N LYS A 55 19.30 -15.73 4.87
CA LYS A 55 20.17 -15.99 6.03
C LYS A 55 21.50 -15.26 5.92
N TRP A 56 22.07 -15.26 4.71
CA TRP A 56 23.32 -14.55 4.42
C TRP A 56 23.15 -13.03 4.49
N LEU A 57 22.07 -12.49 3.90
CA LEU A 57 21.74 -11.05 3.96
C LEU A 57 21.61 -10.56 5.42
N LYS A 58 20.92 -11.32 6.27
CA LYS A 58 20.80 -11.01 7.70
C LYS A 58 22.15 -11.03 8.42
N ALA A 59 22.97 -12.05 8.16
CA ALA A 59 24.31 -12.14 8.76
C ALA A 59 25.21 -10.97 8.31
N TYR A 60 25.11 -10.56 7.05
CA TYR A 60 25.85 -9.40 6.53
C TYR A 60 25.35 -8.08 7.14
N GLN A 61 24.04 -7.93 7.34
CA GLN A 61 23.44 -6.79 8.04
C GLN A 61 23.89 -6.70 9.51
N GLN A 62 24.03 -7.84 10.20
CA GLN A 62 24.59 -7.88 11.56
C GLN A 62 26.07 -7.48 11.59
N LYS A 63 26.86 -7.86 10.59
CA LYS A 63 28.26 -7.40 10.46
C LYS A 63 28.35 -5.89 10.26
N LEU A 64 27.47 -5.32 9.42
CA LEU A 64 27.38 -3.88 9.22
C LEU A 64 27.00 -3.16 10.52
N ALA A 65 26.01 -3.67 11.24
CA ALA A 65 25.59 -3.12 12.53
C ALA A 65 26.70 -3.18 13.59
N ALA A 66 27.50 -4.26 13.62
CA ALA A 66 28.63 -4.38 14.56
C ALA A 66 29.80 -3.44 14.22
N ALA A 67 29.91 -2.97 12.97
CA ALA A 67 30.94 -2.02 12.56
C ALA A 67 30.59 -0.57 12.93
N VAL A 68 29.31 -0.27 13.13
CA VAL A 68 28.81 1.05 13.55
C VAL A 68 29.15 1.26 15.04
N GLY A 69 29.89 2.32 15.34
CA GLY A 69 30.37 2.62 16.69
C GLY A 69 31.77 2.10 17.02
N SER A 70 32.50 1.56 16.04
CA SER A 70 33.93 1.26 16.16
C SER A 70 34.77 2.41 15.57
N LEU A 71 35.60 3.06 16.40
CA LEU A 71 36.42 4.23 16.03
C LEU A 71 37.33 4.04 14.80
N ARG A 72 37.61 2.79 14.40
CA ARG A 72 38.55 2.45 13.31
C ARG A 72 37.89 2.11 11.97
N ASN A 73 36.59 1.81 11.96
CA ASN A 73 35.87 1.29 10.78
C ASN A 73 34.57 2.05 10.49
N ASP A 74 34.41 3.24 11.10
CA ASP A 74 33.18 4.02 11.06
C ASP A 74 33.01 4.70 9.69
N SER A 75 32.46 3.95 8.73
CA SER A 75 31.95 4.52 7.49
C SER A 75 30.46 4.81 7.67
N GLN A 76 30.09 6.09 7.54
CA GLN A 76 28.69 6.55 7.52
C GLN A 76 27.84 5.82 6.44
N LEU A 77 28.48 5.14 5.47
CA LEU A 77 27.85 4.32 4.44
C LEU A 77 27.31 2.97 4.94
N ASN A 78 27.62 2.56 6.18
CA ASN A 78 27.12 1.30 6.74
C ASN A 78 25.59 1.31 6.93
N THR A 79 25.02 2.47 7.28
CA THR A 79 23.57 2.64 7.47
C THR A 79 22.80 2.65 6.15
N PRO A 80 23.20 3.42 5.11
CA PRO A 80 22.61 3.31 3.77
C PRO A 80 22.67 1.89 3.18
N LYS A 81 23.79 1.18 3.36
CA LYS A 81 23.93 -0.22 2.92
C LYS A 81 22.94 -1.15 3.64
N ALA A 82 22.72 -0.96 4.94
CA ALA A 82 21.76 -1.75 5.70
C ALA A 82 20.31 -1.51 5.22
N ILE A 83 19.95 -0.27 4.90
CA ILE A 83 18.64 0.08 4.30
C ILE A 83 18.50 -0.56 2.91
N LEU A 84 19.56 -0.56 2.09
CA LEU A 84 19.55 -1.22 0.78
C LEU A 84 19.33 -2.73 0.89
N ILE A 85 19.92 -3.37 1.91
CA ILE A 85 19.67 -4.79 2.20
C ILE A 85 18.22 -5.03 2.61
N ASP A 86 17.65 -4.16 3.45
CA ASP A 86 16.23 -4.25 3.82
C ASP A 86 15.30 -4.07 2.60
N LEU A 87 15.66 -3.19 1.66
CA LEU A 87 14.97 -3.05 0.39
C LEU A 87 15.04 -4.34 -0.43
N ILE A 88 16.23 -4.93 -0.60
CA ILE A 88 16.40 -6.21 -1.30
C ILE A 88 15.58 -7.32 -0.63
N ARG A 89 15.49 -7.33 0.70
CA ARG A 89 14.70 -8.30 1.46
C ARG A 89 13.18 -8.11 1.31
N ALA A 90 12.71 -6.93 0.91
CA ALA A 90 11.30 -6.64 0.64
C ALA A 90 10.87 -6.98 -0.80
N LEU A 91 11.81 -6.91 -1.76
CA LEU A 91 11.56 -7.18 -3.18
C LEU A 91 10.88 -8.52 -3.52
N PRO A 92 11.16 -9.67 -2.85
CA PRO A 92 10.60 -10.96 -3.26
C PRO A 92 9.08 -10.97 -3.33
N VAL A 93 8.42 -10.25 -2.42
CA VAL A 93 6.96 -10.20 -2.40
C VAL A 93 6.43 -9.31 -3.53
N CYS A 94 7.08 -8.17 -3.80
CA CYS A 94 6.74 -7.31 -4.94
C CYS A 94 6.86 -8.07 -6.26
N LEU A 95 7.93 -8.87 -6.43
CA LEU A 95 8.16 -9.69 -7.62
C LEU A 95 7.08 -10.76 -7.81
N ILE A 96 6.63 -11.39 -6.72
CA ILE A 96 5.52 -12.37 -6.76
C ILE A 96 4.21 -11.69 -7.16
N ILE A 97 3.90 -10.52 -6.59
CA ILE A 97 2.70 -9.75 -6.92
C ILE A 97 2.70 -9.38 -8.41
N LEU A 98 3.84 -8.90 -8.93
CA LEU A 98 3.97 -8.56 -10.34
C LEU A 98 3.87 -9.78 -11.25
N ALA A 99 4.48 -10.91 -10.88
CA ALA A 99 4.37 -12.15 -11.64
C ALA A 99 2.92 -12.65 -11.72
N LEU A 100 2.18 -12.61 -10.60
CA LEU A 100 0.75 -12.92 -10.57
C LEU A 100 -0.06 -11.94 -11.42
N GLY A 101 0.23 -10.64 -11.33
CA GLY A 101 -0.41 -9.61 -12.15
C GLY A 101 -0.21 -9.83 -13.65
N LEU A 102 0.99 -10.24 -14.06
CA LEU A 102 1.29 -10.58 -15.46
C LEU A 102 0.48 -11.78 -15.95
N ILE A 103 0.39 -12.84 -15.14
CA ILE A 103 -0.44 -14.01 -15.47
C ILE A 103 -1.89 -13.57 -15.66
N LEU A 104 -2.45 -12.79 -14.73
CA LEU A 104 -3.82 -12.29 -14.82
C LEU A 104 -4.04 -11.38 -16.04
N LEU A 105 -3.05 -10.57 -16.42
CA LEU A 105 -3.12 -9.73 -17.62
C LEU A 105 -3.27 -10.58 -18.89
N THR A 106 -2.44 -11.61 -19.03
CA THR A 106 -2.45 -12.48 -20.22
C THR A 106 -3.68 -13.38 -20.33
N MET A 107 -4.43 -13.60 -19.24
CA MET A 107 -5.68 -14.36 -19.29
C MET A 107 -6.79 -13.64 -20.07
N GLN A 108 -6.59 -12.37 -20.49
CA GLN A 108 -7.53 -11.59 -21.29
C GLN A 108 -8.96 -11.58 -20.70
N LEU A 109 -9.05 -11.48 -19.37
CA LEU A 109 -10.30 -11.25 -18.66
C LEU A 109 -10.78 -9.83 -18.94
N ASN A 110 -12.09 -9.58 -18.83
CA ASN A 110 -12.65 -8.22 -18.93
C ASN A 110 -12.06 -7.23 -17.89
N ILE A 111 -11.42 -7.76 -16.85
CA ILE A 111 -10.78 -7.00 -15.76
C ILE A 111 -9.24 -7.15 -15.75
N SER A 112 -8.63 -7.72 -16.79
CA SER A 112 -7.18 -8.00 -16.82
C SER A 112 -6.33 -6.73 -16.68
N ASP A 113 -6.72 -5.63 -17.35
CA ASP A 113 -6.02 -4.35 -17.23
C ASP A 113 -6.13 -3.75 -15.82
N LEU A 114 -7.30 -3.92 -15.18
CA LEU A 114 -7.54 -3.53 -13.79
C LEU A 114 -6.66 -4.33 -12.84
N LEU A 115 -6.63 -5.66 -12.98
CA LEU A 115 -5.80 -6.53 -12.15
C LEU A 115 -4.31 -6.23 -12.33
N TRP A 116 -3.86 -5.89 -13.54
CA TRP A 116 -2.48 -5.50 -13.80
C TRP A 116 -2.12 -4.16 -13.16
N ALA A 117 -2.94 -3.13 -13.36
CA ALA A 117 -2.75 -1.82 -12.74
C ALA A 117 -2.75 -1.93 -11.21
N PHE A 118 -3.67 -2.73 -10.67
CA PHE A 118 -3.73 -3.00 -9.24
C PHE A 118 -2.48 -3.73 -8.74
N SER A 119 -2.00 -4.73 -9.46
CA SER A 119 -0.78 -5.45 -9.10
C SER A 119 0.44 -4.53 -9.05
N LYS A 120 0.57 -3.57 -9.99
CA LYS A 120 1.65 -2.57 -9.97
C LYS A 120 1.55 -1.65 -8.74
N LYS A 121 0.37 -1.07 -8.50
CA LYS A 121 0.12 -0.20 -7.33
C LYS A 121 0.35 -0.94 -6.02
N LEU A 122 -0.09 -2.20 -5.92
CA LEU A 122 0.10 -3.07 -4.75
C LEU A 122 1.57 -3.45 -4.54
N ALA A 123 2.32 -3.72 -5.61
CA ALA A 123 3.76 -4.00 -5.53
C ALA A 123 4.55 -2.79 -5.02
N MET A 124 4.21 -1.57 -5.49
CA MET A 124 4.82 -0.33 -5.01
C MET A 124 4.47 -0.07 -3.54
N PHE A 125 3.19 -0.23 -3.19
CA PHE A 125 2.71 -0.15 -1.81
C PHE A 125 3.49 -1.10 -0.90
N TRP A 126 3.61 -2.38 -1.29
CA TRP A 126 4.34 -3.36 -0.51
C TRP A 126 5.83 -3.03 -0.38
N LEU A 127 6.45 -2.42 -1.40
CA LEU A 127 7.85 -2.02 -1.36
C LEU A 127 8.10 -0.97 -0.27
N VAL A 128 7.27 0.08 -0.24
CA VAL A 128 7.38 1.17 0.74
C VAL A 128 7.10 0.65 2.15
N PHE A 129 5.93 0.04 2.36
CA PHE A 129 5.53 -0.42 3.69
C PHE A 129 6.36 -1.61 4.19
N GLY A 130 6.76 -2.51 3.28
CA GLY A 130 7.66 -3.61 3.57
C GLY A 130 9.05 -3.13 3.99
N LEU A 131 9.60 -2.11 3.32
CA LEU A 131 10.86 -1.47 3.73
C LEU A 131 10.74 -0.84 5.12
N CYS A 132 9.71 -0.02 5.36
CA CYS A 132 9.50 0.60 6.66
C CYS A 132 9.37 -0.44 7.78
N TRP A 133 8.62 -1.53 7.55
CA TRP A 133 8.50 -2.63 8.48
C TRP A 133 9.86 -3.31 8.74
N LYS A 134 10.68 -3.52 7.70
CA LYS A 134 12.00 -4.15 7.83
C LYS A 134 12.99 -3.28 8.60
N VAL A 135 12.98 -1.97 8.39
CA VAL A 135 13.76 -1.01 9.16
C VAL A 135 13.38 -1.05 10.65
N LEU A 136 12.09 -1.24 10.96
CA LEU A 136 11.53 -1.35 12.31
C LEU A 136 11.44 -2.80 12.86
N GLU A 137 12.05 -3.76 12.16
CA GLU A 137 12.13 -5.16 12.60
C GLU A 137 12.92 -5.23 13.92
N LYS A 138 12.73 -6.31 14.70
CA LYS A 138 13.56 -6.54 15.89
C LYS A 138 15.02 -6.58 15.47
N GLU A 139 15.88 -5.84 16.17
CA GLU A 139 17.29 -5.65 15.80
C GLU A 139 17.52 -5.07 14.40
N GLY A 140 16.50 -4.43 13.81
CA GLY A 140 16.61 -3.76 12.53
C GLY A 140 17.43 -2.47 12.62
N VAL A 141 17.53 -1.79 11.48
CA VAL A 141 18.34 -0.57 11.34
C VAL A 141 17.93 0.50 12.37
N ALA A 142 16.64 0.65 12.67
CA ALA A 142 16.15 1.62 13.66
C ALA A 142 16.76 1.42 15.06
N ILE A 143 16.93 0.17 15.52
CA ILE A 143 17.47 -0.12 16.85
C ILE A 143 19.00 -0.12 16.81
N ARG A 144 19.60 -0.78 15.81
CA ARG A 144 21.04 -1.04 15.78
C ARG A 144 21.89 0.13 15.27
N HIS A 145 21.37 0.93 14.34
CA HIS A 145 22.12 2.05 13.74
C HIS A 145 21.69 3.40 14.32
N PHE A 146 20.42 3.55 14.68
CA PHE A 146 19.88 4.81 15.22
C PHE A 146 19.64 4.78 16.74
N GLY A 147 19.88 3.65 17.41
CA GLY A 147 19.73 3.54 18.87
C GLY A 147 18.30 3.69 19.37
N MET A 148 17.27 3.51 18.53
CA MET A 148 15.89 3.70 18.95
C MET A 148 15.45 2.64 19.98
N PRO A 149 14.67 3.03 21.01
CA PRO A 149 14.21 2.10 22.02
C PRO A 149 13.29 1.02 21.43
N ALA A 150 13.49 -0.23 21.84
CA ALA A 150 12.77 -1.39 21.32
C ALA A 150 11.24 -1.34 21.55
N GLN A 151 10.82 -0.67 22.62
CA GLN A 151 9.39 -0.48 22.94
C GLN A 151 8.72 0.47 21.94
N LEU A 152 9.39 1.57 21.58
CA LEU A 152 8.90 2.55 20.61
C LEU A 152 8.81 1.92 19.22
N THR A 153 9.88 1.28 18.74
CA THR A 153 9.88 0.61 17.43
C THR A 153 8.82 -0.48 17.33
N SER A 154 8.53 -1.22 18.41
CA SER A 154 7.43 -2.19 18.43
C SER A 154 6.04 -1.55 18.39
N HIS A 155 5.87 -0.33 18.93
CA HIS A 155 4.63 0.43 18.79
C HIS A 155 4.44 0.89 17.35
N TRP A 156 5.43 1.56 16.76
CA TRP A 156 5.42 2.02 15.36
C TRP A 156 5.22 0.89 14.36
N ARG A 157 5.85 -0.26 14.60
CA ARG A 157 5.66 -1.44 13.77
C ARG A 157 4.18 -1.88 13.71
N ARG A 158 3.47 -1.89 14.84
CA ARG A 158 2.03 -2.21 14.87
C ARG A 158 1.17 -1.14 14.21
N GLN A 159 1.52 0.13 14.39
CA GLN A 159 0.85 1.26 13.73
C GLN A 159 0.95 1.13 12.21
N ILE A 160 2.14 0.87 11.68
CA ILE A 160 2.37 0.67 10.24
C ILE A 160 1.47 -0.42 9.68
N VAL A 161 1.38 -1.59 10.31
CA VAL A 161 0.48 -2.65 9.80
C VAL A 161 -0.99 -2.25 9.82
N ARG A 162 -1.44 -1.52 10.86
CA ARG A 162 -2.82 -1.04 10.94
C ARG A 162 -3.12 -0.03 9.83
N ILE A 163 -2.21 0.91 9.61
CA ILE A 163 -2.33 1.92 8.55
C ILE A 163 -2.28 1.23 7.18
N SER A 164 -1.34 0.32 6.95
CA SER A 164 -1.26 -0.44 5.69
C SER A 164 -2.55 -1.21 5.43
N LEU A 165 -3.10 -1.88 6.44
CA LEU A 165 -4.34 -2.64 6.29
C LEU A 165 -5.53 -1.72 5.95
N ALA A 166 -5.58 -0.52 6.53
CA ALA A 166 -6.61 0.47 6.24
C ALA A 166 -6.49 1.07 4.83
N LEU A 167 -5.28 1.18 4.29
CA LEU A 167 -5.02 1.72 2.95
C LEU A 167 -5.28 0.71 1.83
N LEU A 168 -5.23 -0.60 2.09
CA LEU A 168 -5.43 -1.62 1.06
C LEU A 168 -6.76 -1.49 0.29
N PRO A 169 -7.94 -1.29 0.93
CA PRO A 169 -9.20 -1.07 0.22
C PRO A 169 -9.21 0.21 -0.61
N LEU A 170 -8.55 1.27 -0.13
CA LEU A 170 -8.43 2.54 -0.87
C LEU A 170 -7.66 2.31 -2.17
N HIS A 171 -6.57 1.55 -2.09
CA HIS A 171 -5.71 1.25 -3.23
C HIS A 171 -6.44 0.51 -4.34
N PHE A 172 -7.31 -0.42 -3.96
CA PHE A 172 -8.16 -1.14 -4.91
C PHE A 172 -9.09 -0.17 -5.65
N TRP A 173 -9.85 0.64 -4.90
CA TRP A 173 -10.82 1.57 -5.50
C TRP A 173 -10.18 2.74 -6.26
N SER A 174 -8.98 3.18 -5.85
CA SER A 174 -8.15 4.13 -6.61
C SER A 174 -7.86 3.62 -8.02
N VAL A 175 -7.55 2.33 -8.17
CA VAL A 175 -7.27 1.72 -9.48
C VAL A 175 -8.53 1.58 -10.32
N VAL A 176 -9.65 1.17 -9.70
CA VAL A 176 -10.94 1.09 -10.42
C VAL A 176 -11.36 2.46 -10.95
N ALA A 177 -11.18 3.51 -10.13
CA ALA A 177 -11.48 4.89 -10.51
C ALA A 177 -10.64 5.40 -11.70
N GLU A 178 -9.36 5.06 -11.72
CA GLU A 178 -8.43 5.49 -12.78
C GLU A 178 -8.75 4.84 -14.14
N LEU A 179 -9.15 3.57 -14.14
CA LEU A 179 -9.39 2.81 -15.38
C LEU A 179 -10.83 2.86 -15.88
N SER A 180 -11.81 3.18 -15.03
CA SER A 180 -13.22 3.24 -15.43
C SER A 180 -13.97 4.32 -14.65
N PRO A 181 -13.65 5.61 -14.87
CA PRO A 181 -14.20 6.72 -14.09
C PRO A 181 -15.72 6.86 -14.24
N LEU A 182 -16.29 6.45 -15.38
CA LEU A 182 -17.73 6.51 -15.64
C LEU A 182 -18.51 5.40 -14.93
N ASN A 183 -17.97 4.17 -14.87
CA ASN A 183 -18.61 3.08 -14.12
C ASN A 183 -18.64 3.39 -12.62
N LEU A 184 -17.65 4.11 -12.08
CA LEU A 184 -17.59 4.42 -10.65
C LEU A 184 -18.65 5.43 -10.18
N MET A 185 -19.14 6.27 -11.09
CA MET A 185 -20.16 7.28 -10.77
C MET A 185 -21.53 6.61 -10.51
N ASP A 186 -21.78 5.49 -11.19
CA ASP A 186 -22.94 4.62 -10.99
C ASP A 186 -22.65 3.48 -9.99
N ASP A 187 -21.38 3.30 -9.59
CA ASP A 187 -20.93 2.22 -8.69
C ASP A 187 -21.08 2.58 -7.21
N VAL A 188 -22.27 2.26 -6.71
CA VAL A 188 -22.66 2.50 -5.34
C VAL A 188 -21.79 1.73 -4.32
N LEU A 189 -21.25 0.55 -4.68
CA LEU A 189 -20.26 -0.17 -3.85
C LEU A 189 -18.98 0.63 -3.68
N GLY A 190 -18.42 1.12 -4.80
CA GLY A 190 -17.20 1.92 -4.78
C GLY A 190 -17.35 3.17 -3.94
N GLN A 191 -18.53 3.81 -4.03
CA GLN A 191 -18.85 5.00 -3.25
C GLN A 191 -18.88 4.73 -1.75
N ALA A 192 -19.55 3.67 -1.29
CA ALA A 192 -19.58 3.31 0.12
C ALA A 192 -18.21 2.90 0.67
N VAL A 193 -17.40 2.17 -0.10
CA VAL A 193 -16.08 1.74 0.37
C VAL A 193 -15.11 2.91 0.48
N ILE A 194 -15.11 3.85 -0.47
CA ILE A 194 -14.30 5.07 -0.38
C ILE A 194 -14.74 5.91 0.83
N PHE A 195 -16.05 6.07 1.05
CA PHE A 195 -16.56 6.79 2.22
C PHE A 195 -16.14 6.14 3.54
N LEU A 196 -16.29 4.81 3.66
CA LEU A 196 -15.82 4.03 4.80
C LEU A 196 -14.30 4.16 4.99
N ASN A 197 -13.54 4.17 3.89
CA ASN A 197 -12.09 4.30 3.95
C ASN A 197 -11.66 5.67 4.49
N LEU A 198 -12.26 6.75 3.98
CA LEU A 198 -12.03 8.10 4.49
C LEU A 198 -12.38 8.21 5.97
N LEU A 199 -13.48 7.59 6.40
CA LEU A 199 -13.87 7.53 7.81
C LEU A 199 -12.80 6.81 8.66
N VAL A 200 -12.29 5.66 8.19
CA VAL A 200 -11.21 4.93 8.87
C VAL A 200 -9.93 5.76 8.94
N ILE A 201 -9.54 6.44 7.86
CA ILE A 201 -8.38 7.34 7.85
C ILE A 201 -8.58 8.46 8.88
N THR A 202 -9.75 9.11 8.90
CA THR A 202 -10.07 10.14 9.89
C THR A 202 -9.97 9.60 11.32
N LEU A 203 -10.50 8.41 11.60
CA LEU A 203 -10.41 7.78 12.92
C LEU A 203 -8.97 7.41 13.31
N LEU A 204 -8.13 7.00 12.37
CA LEU A 204 -6.72 6.67 12.61
C LEU A 204 -5.84 7.91 12.78
N VAL A 205 -6.15 8.99 12.07
CA VAL A 205 -5.41 10.25 12.12
C VAL A 205 -5.78 11.04 13.38
N TRP A 206 -7.02 10.94 13.86
CA TRP A 206 -7.50 11.59 15.09
C TRP A 206 -6.59 11.40 16.33
N PRO A 207 -6.20 10.17 16.73
CA PRO A 207 -5.30 9.98 17.87
C PRO A 207 -3.90 10.54 17.63
N LEU A 208 -3.39 10.48 16.39
CA LEU A 208 -2.08 11.06 16.04
C LEU A 208 -2.09 12.58 16.18
N CYS A 209 -3.20 13.24 15.81
CA CYS A 209 -3.39 14.68 16.02
C CYS A 209 -3.50 15.03 17.50
N ARG A 210 -4.26 14.24 18.26
CA ARG A 210 -4.42 14.43 19.70
C ARG A 210 -3.08 14.29 20.43
N GLU A 211 -2.26 13.31 20.07
CA GLU A 211 -0.94 13.09 20.64
C GLU A 211 0.06 14.17 20.21
N SER A 212 0.09 14.54 18.92
CA SER A 212 0.96 15.61 18.41
C SER A 212 0.59 16.99 18.97
N TRP A 213 -0.68 17.23 19.31
CA TRP A 213 -1.14 18.45 19.99
C TRP A 213 -0.73 18.48 21.47
N ARG A 214 -0.58 17.30 22.09
CA ARG A 214 -0.25 17.18 23.52
C ARG A 214 1.25 17.22 23.80
N ASP A 215 2.07 17.06 22.77
CA ASP A 215 3.52 16.98 22.86
C ASP A 215 4.15 18.36 22.54
N LYS A 216 4.56 19.09 23.58
CA LYS A 216 4.96 20.51 23.60
C LYS A 216 6.33 20.84 22.98
N GLU A 217 7.05 19.87 22.42
CA GLU A 217 8.49 20.02 22.12
C GLU A 217 8.83 20.34 20.66
N SER A 218 7.87 20.39 19.72
CA SER A 218 8.18 20.71 18.30
C SER A 218 7.01 21.40 17.60
N HIS A 219 6.96 22.74 17.68
CA HIS A 219 5.69 23.48 17.62
C HIS A 219 5.21 23.96 16.23
N GLY A 220 6.03 24.01 15.19
CA GLY A 220 5.60 24.61 13.91
C GLY A 220 5.28 23.57 12.83
N ILE A 221 6.34 22.91 12.36
CA ILE A 221 6.29 22.07 11.16
C ILE A 221 5.48 20.80 11.40
N ARG A 222 5.66 20.12 12.55
CA ARG A 222 4.91 18.90 12.88
C ARG A 222 3.42 19.17 13.03
N LEU A 223 3.05 20.28 13.66
CA LEU A 223 1.65 20.69 13.83
C LEU A 223 0.99 21.04 12.48
N VAL A 224 1.67 21.81 11.63
CA VAL A 224 1.18 22.17 10.30
C VAL A 224 1.05 20.95 9.40
N THR A 225 2.06 20.06 9.36
CA THR A 225 2.01 18.82 8.57
C THR A 225 0.87 17.92 9.05
N VAL A 226 0.68 17.74 10.36
CA VAL A 226 -0.40 16.92 10.92
C VAL A 226 -1.78 17.54 10.68
N THR A 227 -1.90 18.87 10.74
CA THR A 227 -3.16 19.59 10.50
C THR A 227 -3.57 19.52 9.04
N ILE A 228 -2.64 19.76 8.11
CA ILE A 228 -2.88 19.64 6.66
C ILE A 228 -3.24 18.19 6.31
N LEU A 229 -2.49 17.21 6.81
CA LEU A 229 -2.73 15.79 6.58
C LEU A 229 -4.08 15.30 7.16
N SER A 230 -4.63 15.99 8.17
CA SER A 230 -5.95 15.67 8.77
C SER A 230 -7.12 16.33 8.09
N ILE A 231 -6.92 17.54 7.57
CA ILE A 231 -7.98 18.30 6.90
C ILE A 231 -8.28 17.69 5.54
N ILE A 232 -7.27 17.15 4.85
CA ILE A 232 -7.43 16.56 3.51
C ILE A 232 -8.45 15.40 3.51
N PRO A 233 -8.36 14.35 4.34
CA PRO A 233 -9.34 13.26 4.37
C PRO A 233 -10.76 13.73 4.69
N VAL A 234 -10.90 14.69 5.61
CA VAL A 234 -12.21 15.21 6.04
C VAL A 234 -12.86 16.06 4.94
N ALA A 235 -12.08 16.92 4.28
CA ALA A 235 -12.54 17.72 3.15
C ALA A 235 -12.96 16.82 1.98
N LEU A 236 -12.16 15.78 1.69
CA LEU A 236 -12.51 14.77 0.70
C LEU A 236 -13.80 14.05 1.08
N MET A 237 -13.99 13.66 2.35
CA MET A 237 -15.22 13.00 2.82
C MET A 237 -16.47 13.87 2.64
N VAL A 238 -16.38 15.17 2.90
CA VAL A 238 -17.48 16.13 2.71
C VAL A 238 -17.80 16.31 1.22
N LEU A 239 -16.77 16.42 0.36
CA LEU A 239 -16.94 16.50 -1.09
C LEU A 239 -17.53 15.21 -1.70
N THR A 240 -17.14 14.04 -1.19
CA THR A 240 -17.72 12.73 -1.53
C THR A 240 -19.19 12.66 -1.12
N ALA A 241 -19.54 13.11 0.09
CA ALA A 241 -20.92 13.12 0.58
C ALA A 241 -21.83 14.15 -0.12
N THR A 242 -21.26 15.23 -0.69
CA THR A 242 -22.00 16.28 -1.40
C THR A 242 -22.14 16.05 -2.91
N GLY A 243 -21.63 14.92 -3.43
CA GLY A 243 -21.82 14.52 -4.84
C GLY A 243 -20.68 14.91 -5.79
N TYR A 244 -19.58 15.51 -5.30
CA TYR A 244 -18.38 15.84 -6.09
C TYR A 244 -17.35 14.69 -6.07
N PHE A 245 -17.84 13.48 -6.35
CA PHE A 245 -17.07 12.23 -6.28
C PHE A 245 -15.90 12.20 -7.29
N TYR A 246 -16.09 12.81 -8.47
CA TYR A 246 -15.08 12.90 -9.53
C TYR A 246 -13.90 13.81 -9.14
N THR A 247 -14.19 14.96 -8.53
CA THR A 247 -13.15 15.93 -8.12
C THR A 247 -12.30 15.40 -6.97
N THR A 248 -12.92 14.66 -6.05
CA THR A 248 -12.23 14.03 -4.91
C THR A 248 -11.28 12.92 -5.34
N LEU A 249 -11.71 12.04 -6.25
CA LEU A 249 -10.86 10.99 -6.80
C LEU A 249 -9.68 11.53 -7.61
N ARG A 250 -9.89 12.58 -8.41
CA ARG A 250 -8.80 13.21 -9.17
C ARG A 250 -7.78 13.89 -8.28
N LEU A 251 -8.22 14.50 -7.17
CA LEU A 251 -7.32 15.09 -6.18
C LEU A 251 -6.58 14.02 -5.37
N ALA A 252 -7.26 12.93 -4.98
CA ALA A 252 -6.63 11.81 -4.29
C ALA A 252 -5.59 11.09 -5.17
N GLY A 253 -5.91 10.83 -6.44
CA GLY A 253 -4.98 10.21 -7.39
C GLY A 253 -3.82 11.11 -7.82
N ALA A 254 -3.89 12.42 -7.58
CA ALA A 254 -2.78 13.35 -7.80
C ALA A 254 -1.86 13.50 -6.57
N LEU A 255 -2.28 12.97 -5.41
CA LEU A 255 -1.54 13.00 -4.15
C LEU A 255 -0.75 11.71 -3.87
N ASP A 256 -1.03 10.62 -4.61
CA ASP A 256 -0.27 9.37 -4.67
C ASP A 256 0.88 9.45 -5.69
#